data_AF-A0A6J6F6M4-F1
#
_entry.id   AF-A0A6J6F6M4-F1
#
_cell.length_a   1.000
_cell.length_b   1.000
_cell.length_c   1.000
_cell.angle_alpha   90.00
_cell.angle_beta   90.00
_cell.angle_gamma   90.00
#
_symmetry.space_group_name_H-M   'P 1'
#
loop_
_entity.id
_entity.type
_entity.pdbx_description
1 polymer ?
#
loop_
_entity_poly.entity_id
_entity_poly.type
_entity_poly.pdbx_seq_one_letter_code
_entity_poly.pdbx_strand_id
1 'polypeptide(L)' 'MLRIDHLRYRRYVDAFVDGELDGGLRSRVADHVAECPMCGRYAELTVHVKHSLARRRGLTERAAERLRLWARRQPG' A
#
# COMPACT_ATOMS: atom_id res chain seq x y z
N MET A 1 2.86 -1.05 -27.05
CA MET A 1 2.54 -0.04 -26.03
C MET A 1 3.84 0.39 -25.36
N LEU A 2 4.18 1.68 -25.36
CA LEU A 2 5.54 2.17 -25.09
C LEU A 2 5.84 2.20 -23.59
N ARG A 3 7.09 1.88 -23.20
CA ARG A 3 7.58 1.82 -21.81
C ARG A 3 7.31 3.10 -21.00
N ILE A 4 7.22 4.26 -21.66
CA ILE A 4 6.98 5.58 -21.04
C ILE A 4 5.53 5.69 -20.51
N ASP A 5 4.56 5.07 -21.18
CA ASP A 5 3.15 5.12 -20.75
C ASP A 5 2.95 4.40 -19.42
N HIS A 6 3.55 3.21 -19.25
CA HIS A 6 3.48 2.45 -18.00
C HIS A 6 4.12 3.17 -16.80
N LEU A 7 5.18 3.96 -17.03
CA LEU A 7 5.79 4.78 -15.98
C LEU A 7 4.85 5.89 -15.50
N ARG A 8 4.11 6.53 -16.43
CA ARG A 8 3.10 7.52 -16.08
C ARG A 8 1.91 6.86 -15.35
N TYR A 9 1.49 5.68 -15.82
CA TYR A 9 0.44 4.91 -15.16
C TYR A 9 0.81 4.44 -13.77
N ARG A 10 2.10 4.22 -13.48
CA ARG A 10 2.56 3.81 -12.14
C ARG A 10 2.05 4.74 -11.03
N ARG A 11 2.15 6.06 -11.23
CA ARG A 11 1.65 7.05 -10.26
C ARG A 11 0.14 6.96 -10.05
N TYR A 12 -0.61 6.72 -11.13
CA TYR A 12 -2.06 6.53 -11.04
C TYR A 12 -2.43 5.20 -10.38
N VAL A 13 -1.65 4.14 -10.61
CA VAL A 13 -1.84 2.85 -9.93
C VAL A 13 -1.53 2.97 -8.44
N ASP A 14 -0.49 3.72 -8.06
CA ASP A 14 -0.20 3.98 -6.64
C ASP A 14 -1.37 4.70 -5.95
N ALA A 15 -1.86 5.80 -6.54
CA ALA A 15 -3.02 6.54 -6.05
C ALA A 15 -4.31 5.69 -6.03
N PHE A 16 -4.49 4.82 -7.03
CA PHE A 16 -5.60 3.87 -7.08
C PHE A 16 -5.55 2.88 -5.90
N VAL A 17 -4.37 2.31 -5.64
CA VAL A 17 -4.15 1.39 -4.51
C VAL A 17 -4.31 2.08 -3.17
N ASP A 18 -3.93 3.35 -3.05
CA ASP A 18 -4.14 4.16 -1.84
C ASP A 18 -5.59 4.63 -1.66
N GLY A 19 -6.46 4.41 -2.66
CA GLY A 19 -7.85 4.85 -2.61
C GLY A 19 -8.02 6.36 -2.83
N GLU A 20 -7.00 7.04 -3.36
CA GLU A 20 -6.95 8.48 -3.58
C GLU A 20 -7.63 8.92 -4.89
N LEU A 21 -8.02 7.96 -5.74
CA LEU A 21 -8.75 8.23 -6.98
C LEU A 21 -10.25 8.13 -6.80
N ASP A 22 -10.98 9.04 -7.45
CA ASP A 22 -12.43 9.10 -7.47
C ASP A 22 -12.99 9.10 -8.91
N GLY A 23 -14.32 9.00 -8.99
CA GLY A 23 -15.10 9.17 -10.21
C GLY A 23 -14.58 8.36 -11.41
N GLY A 24 -14.63 8.99 -12.59
CA GLY A 24 -14.25 8.33 -13.85
C GLY A 24 -12.75 8.01 -13.96
N LEU A 25 -11.89 8.71 -13.22
CA LEU A 25 -10.46 8.41 -13.22
C LEU A 25 -10.18 7.07 -12.52
N ARG A 26 -10.84 6.83 -11.38
CA ARG A 26 -10.77 5.53 -10.69
C ARG A 26 -11.20 4.39 -11.60
N SER A 27 -12.33 4.53 -12.32
CA SER A 27 -12.82 3.50 -13.25
C SER A 27 -11.82 3.21 -14.36
N ARG A 28 -11.29 4.24 -15.04
CA ARG A 28 -10.31 4.04 -16.12
C ARG A 28 -9.03 3.33 -15.65
N VAL A 29 -8.57 3.65 -14.44
CA VAL A 29 -7.38 2.99 -13.89
C VAL A 29 -7.70 1.56 -13.50
N ALA A 30 -8.89 1.28 -12.97
CA ALA A 30 -9.33 -0.09 -12.69
C ALA A 30 -9.38 -0.95 -13.97
N ASP A 31 -9.97 -0.42 -15.05
CA ASP A 31 -10.03 -1.09 -16.36
C ASP A 31 -8.61 -1.36 -16.90
N HIS A 32 -7.73 -0.35 -16.86
CA HIS A 32 -6.36 -0.51 -17.30
C HIS A 32 -5.57 -1.57 -16.51
N VAL A 33 -5.72 -1.58 -15.18
CA VAL A 33 -5.03 -2.56 -14.31
C VAL A 33 -5.54 -3.98 -14.57
N ALA A 34 -6.83 -4.14 -14.91
CA ALA A 34 -7.41 -5.42 -15.29
C ALA A 34 -6.90 -5.93 -16.65
N GLU A 35 -6.69 -5.03 -17.62
CA GLU A 35 -6.28 -5.40 -18.98
C GLU A 35 -4.76 -5.49 -19.17
N CYS A 36 -3.97 -4.75 -18.38
CA CYS A 36 -2.52 -4.67 -18.53
C CYS A 36 -1.78 -5.54 -17.51
N PRO A 37 -1.12 -6.65 -17.92
CA PRO A 37 -0.43 -7.55 -17.00
C PRO A 37 0.68 -6.89 -16.17
N MET A 38 1.37 -5.91 -16.74
CA MET A 38 2.45 -5.19 -16.05
C MET A 38 1.91 -4.29 -14.93
N CYS A 39 0.85 -3.53 -15.21
CA CYS A 39 0.22 -2.64 -14.24
C CYS A 39 -0.60 -3.43 -13.20
N GLY A 40 -1.26 -4.52 -13.62
CA GLY A 40 -1.91 -5.51 -12.75
C GLY A 40 -0.96 -6.07 -11.72
N ARG A 41 0.15 -6.68 -12.17
CA ARG A 41 1.18 -7.22 -11.26
C ARG A 41 1.77 -6.16 -10.34
N TYR A 42 1.97 -4.95 -10.84
CA TYR A 42 2.46 -3.84 -10.03
C TYR A 42 1.45 -3.48 -8.91
N ALA A 43 0.16 -3.36 -9.23
CA ALA A 43 -0.88 -3.07 -8.25
C ALA A 43 -0.94 -4.15 -7.16
N GLU A 44 -0.96 -5.43 -7.53
CA GLU A 44 -0.94 -6.57 -6.60
C GLU A 44 0.27 -6.53 -5.67
N LEU A 45 1.47 -6.34 -6.22
CA LEU A 45 2.70 -6.26 -5.44
C LEU A 45 2.66 -5.10 -4.45
N THR A 46 2.20 -3.93 -4.89
CA THR A 46 2.08 -2.74 -4.04
C THR A 46 1.11 -2.97 -2.89
N VAL A 47 -0.04 -3.61 -3.14
CA VAL A 47 -1.01 -4.02 -2.10
C VAL A 47 -0.34 -4.96 -1.09
N HIS A 48 0.35 -6.00 -1.54
CA HIS A 48 1.02 -6.95 -0.66
C HIS A 48 2.12 -6.32 0.21
N VAL A 49 2.92 -5.43 -0.37
CA VAL A 49 3.96 -4.68 0.36
C VAL A 49 3.32 -3.80 1.42
N LYS A 50 2.31 -3.01 1.07
CA LYS A 50 1.61 -2.12 2.02
C LYS A 50 0.98 -2.91 3.17
N HIS A 51 0.30 -4.02 2.89
CA HIS A 51 -0.22 -4.89 3.94
C HIS A 51 0.87 -5.47 4.84
N SER A 52 2.01 -5.87 4.28
CA SER A 52 3.13 -6.40 5.05
C SER A 52 3.74 -5.33 5.98
N LEU A 53 3.87 -4.09 5.49
CA LEU A 53 4.35 -2.96 6.27
C LEU A 53 3.35 -2.58 7.38
N ALA A 54 2.05 -2.53 7.07
CA ALA A 54 1.01 -2.25 8.05
C ALA A 54 1.00 -3.29 9.20
N ARG A 55 1.13 -4.59 8.87
CA ARG A 55 1.26 -5.65 9.88
C ARG A 55 2.49 -5.48 10.76
N ARG A 56 3.64 -5.14 10.17
CA ARG A 56 4.89 -4.91 10.94
C ARG A 56 4.76 -3.73 11.89
N ARG A 57 4.15 -2.62 11.46
CA ARG A 57 3.90 -1.45 12.33
C ARG A 57 3.08 -1.83 13.57
N GLY A 58 2.00 -2.59 13.40
CA GLY A 58 1.20 -3.07 14.52
C GLY A 58 1.96 -3.97 15.49
N LEU A 59 2.90 -4.79 15.00
CA LEU A 59 3.79 -5.59 15.86
C LEU A 59 4.75 -4.71 16.66
N THR A 60 5.36 -3.70 16.03
CA THR A 60 6.27 -2.76 16.71
C THR A 60 5.54 -1.91 17.75
N GLU A 61 4.32 -1.46 17.47
CA GLU A 61 3.49 -0.70 18.41
C GLU A 61 3.11 -1.53 19.64
N ARG A 62 2.71 -2.80 19.42
CA ARG A 62 2.43 -3.73 20.53
C ARG A 62 3.68 -4.03 21.36
N ALA A 63 4.83 -4.22 20.74
CA ALA A 63 6.09 -4.42 21.45
C ALA A 63 6.47 -3.19 22.28
N ALA A 64 6.34 -1.99 21.70
CA ALA A 64 6.56 -0.73 22.39
C ALA A 64 5.60 -0.57 23.59
N GLU A 65 4.32 -0.90 23.43
CA GLU A 65 3.36 -0.82 24.53
C GLU A 65 3.68 -1.80 25.67
N ARG A 66 4.11 -3.02 25.33
CA ARG A 66 4.58 -3.99 26.35
C ARG A 66 5.77 -3.46 27.14
N LEU A 67 6.73 -2.82 26.47
CA LEU A 67 7.88 -2.20 27.14
C LEU A 67 7.45 -1.05 28.06
N ARG A 68 6.53 -0.18 27.62
CA ARG A 68 5.97 0.90 28.46
C ARG A 68 5.22 0.35 29.68
N LEU A 69 4.40 -0.69 29.50
CA LEU A 69 3.69 -1.36 30.59
C LEU A 69 4.62 -2.04 31.59
N TRP A 70 5.74 -2.57 31.13
CA TRP A 70 6.77 -3.15 32.00
C TRP A 70 7.46 -2.05 32.81
N ALA A 71 7.87 -0.95 32.16
CA ALA A 71 8.53 0.18 32.82
C ALA A 71 7.65 0.82 33.91
N ARG A 72 6.34 0.92 33.67
CA ARG A 72 5.37 1.40 34.68
C ARG A 72 5.19 0.49 35.89
N ARG A 73 5.53 -0.80 35.76
CA ARG A 73 5.34 -1.83 36.81
C ARG A 73 6.59 -2.10 37.64
N GLN A 74 7.73 -1.50 37.31
CA GLN A 74 8.90 -1.50 38.17
C GLN A 74 8.86 -0.25 39.04
N PRO A 75 8.51 -0.34 40.34
CA PRO A 75 8.86 0.73 41.26
C PRO A 75 10.38 0.72 41.40
N GLY A 76 10.98 1.90 41.26
CA GLY A 76 12.37 2.12 41.68
C GLY A 76 12.53 1.90 43.17
#